data_AF-A0A7V6DYA5-F1
#
_entry.id   AF-A0A7V6DYA5-F1
#
_cell.length_a   1.000
_cell.length_b   1.000
_cell.length_c   1.000
_cell.angle_alpha   90.00
_cell.angle_beta   90.00
_cell.angle_gamma   90.00
#
_symmetry.space_group_name_H-M   'P 1'
#
loop_
_entity.id
_entity.type
_entity.pdbx_description
1 polymer ?
#
loop_
_entity_poly.entity_id
_entity_poly.type
_entity_poly.pdbx_seq_one_letter_code
_entity_poly.pdbx_strand_id
1 'polypeptide(L)'
;LARLSALTYKAKENSIVVVEDFNLEKPKTKDLVAIQENLKIQGRKTLMVLPKQNKNLYLSSRNLKENKVVTVSELNTYDILNYTTLLFFESSLAVLQQEKKA
;
A
#
# COMPACT_ATOMS: atom_id res chain seq x y z
N LEU A 1 -15.72 -6.79 -9.91
CA LEU A 1 -15.39 -8.24 -9.87
C LEU A 1 -13.88 -8.50 -9.94
N ALA A 2 -13.18 -8.13 -11.02
CA ALA A 2 -11.75 -8.44 -11.18
C ALA A 2 -10.83 -7.96 -10.04
N ARG A 3 -11.04 -6.72 -9.54
CA ARG A 3 -10.30 -6.17 -8.38
C ARG A 3 -10.48 -7.02 -7.11
N LEU A 4 -11.71 -7.51 -6.86
CA LEU A 4 -12.00 -8.36 -5.70
C LEU A 4 -11.35 -9.73 -5.83
N SER A 5 -11.36 -10.32 -7.02
CA SER A 5 -10.68 -11.59 -7.28
C SER A 5 -9.17 -11.48 -7.06
N ALA A 6 -8.55 -10.40 -7.53
CA ALA A 6 -7.12 -10.14 -7.33
C ALA A 6 -6.76 -9.93 -5.85
N LEU A 7 -7.59 -9.18 -5.10
CA LEU A 7 -7.40 -9.01 -3.65
C LEU A 7 -7.58 -10.33 -2.90
N THR A 8 -8.59 -11.12 -3.28
CA THR A 8 -8.83 -12.45 -2.68
C THR A 8 -7.65 -13.38 -2.94
N TYR A 9 -7.07 -13.32 -4.15
CA TYR A 9 -5.88 -14.09 -4.49
C TYR A 9 -4.68 -13.70 -3.61
N LYS A 10 -4.41 -12.40 -3.44
CA LYS A 10 -3.34 -11.91 -2.56
C LYS A 10 -3.58 -12.20 -1.08
N ALA A 11 -4.84 -12.20 -0.64
CA ALA A 11 -5.21 -12.60 0.72
C ALA A 11 -4.91 -14.08 0.97
N LYS A 12 -5.22 -14.96 0.00
CA LYS A 12 -4.89 -16.39 0.09
C LYS A 12 -3.38 -16.64 0.15
N GLU A 13 -2.59 -15.82 -0.53
CA GLU A 13 -1.12 -15.89 -0.49
C GLU A 13 -0.50 -15.20 0.75
N ASN A 14 -1.30 -14.78 1.74
CA ASN A 14 -0.84 -14.02 2.92
C ASN A 14 0.08 -12.83 2.58
N SER A 15 -0.18 -12.20 1.43
CA SER A 15 0.64 -11.12 0.88
C SER A 15 0.09 -9.73 1.21
N ILE A 16 -0.84 -9.65 2.17
CA ILE A 16 -1.49 -8.43 2.63
C ILE A 16 -1.00 -8.13 4.04
N VAL A 17 -0.44 -6.94 4.24
CA VAL A 17 0.03 -6.42 5.52
C VAL A 17 -0.81 -5.18 5.85
N VAL A 18 -1.32 -5.11 7.07
CA VAL A 18 -2.07 -3.95 7.57
C VAL A 18 -1.22 -3.24 8.61
N VAL A 19 -1.15 -1.92 8.52
CA VAL A 19 -0.41 -1.06 9.46
C VAL A 19 -1.31 0.06 9.97
N GLU A 20 -1.00 0.50 11.18
CA GLU A 20 -1.60 1.70 11.75
C GLU A 20 -1.27 2.93 10.89
N ASP A 21 -2.14 3.92 10.96
CA ASP A 21 -1.95 5.16 10.22
C ASP A 21 -0.78 5.95 10.79
N PHE A 22 0.27 6.12 9.97
CA PHE A 22 1.39 6.99 10.29
C PHE A 22 1.57 8.08 9.24
N ASN A 23 2.17 9.19 9.66
CA ASN A 23 2.51 10.29 8.78
C ASN A 23 3.99 10.64 8.95
N LEU A 24 4.63 11.07 7.87
CA LEU A 24 5.99 11.59 7.90
C LEU A 24 5.92 13.11 7.95
N GLU A 25 6.56 13.72 8.94
CA GLU A 25 6.67 15.19 9.02
C GLU A 25 7.50 15.76 7.86
N LYS A 26 8.52 15.02 7.42
CA LYS A 26 9.41 15.40 6.31
C LYS A 26 9.53 14.24 5.32
N PRO A 27 9.61 14.52 4.00
CA PRO A 27 9.79 13.48 3.01
C PRO A 27 11.21 12.89 3.09
N LYS A 28 11.36 11.76 3.79
CA LYS A 28 12.64 11.06 3.98
C LYS A 28 12.52 9.60 3.56
N THR A 29 13.29 9.23 2.55
CA THR A 29 13.37 7.86 2.03
C THR A 29 13.93 6.89 3.08
N LYS A 30 14.90 7.33 3.89
CA LYS A 30 15.53 6.51 4.94
C LYS A 30 14.51 6.04 5.97
N ASP A 31 13.62 6.93 6.39
CA ASP A 31 12.60 6.64 7.39
C ASP A 31 11.59 5.60 6.84
N LEU A 32 11.21 5.69 5.57
CA LEU A 32 10.40 4.65 4.92
C LEU A 32 11.12 3.30 4.80
N VAL A 33 12.42 3.30 4.49
CA VAL A 33 13.20 2.05 4.43
C VAL A 33 13.26 1.40 5.81
N ALA A 34 13.50 2.18 6.88
CA ALA A 34 13.48 1.67 8.25
C ALA A 34 12.12 1.07 8.64
N ILE A 35 11.01 1.70 8.23
CA ILE A 35 9.66 1.16 8.44
C ILE A 35 9.49 -0.17 7.68
N GLN A 36 9.94 -0.26 6.42
CA GLN A 36 9.87 -1.50 5.64
C GLN A 36 10.74 -2.62 6.21
N GLU A 37 11.90 -2.29 6.77
CA GLU A 37 12.78 -3.20 7.49
C GLU A 37 12.08 -3.78 8.72
N ASN A 38 11.48 -2.91 9.54
CA ASN A 38 10.72 -3.31 10.74
C ASN A 38 9.53 -4.20 10.39
N LEU A 39 8.88 -3.95 9.25
CA LEU A 39 7.77 -4.75 8.73
C LEU A 39 8.23 -6.02 7.98
N LYS A 40 9.54 -6.25 7.82
CA LYS A 40 10.14 -7.38 7.10
C LYS A 40 9.66 -7.50 5.63
N ILE A 41 9.32 -6.37 5.03
CA ILE A 41 8.88 -6.28 3.62
C ILE A 41 9.95 -5.64 2.72
N GLN A 42 11.12 -5.30 3.27
CA GLN A 42 12.25 -4.77 2.51
C GLN A 42 12.66 -5.73 1.39
N GLY A 43 12.97 -5.17 0.21
CA GLY A 43 13.40 -5.92 -0.97
C GLY A 43 12.28 -6.63 -1.73
N ARG A 44 11.03 -6.56 -1.23
CA ARG A 44 9.85 -7.03 -1.95
C ARG A 44 9.17 -5.88 -2.67
N LYS A 45 8.59 -6.18 -3.83
CA LYS A 45 7.80 -5.23 -4.58
C LYS A 45 6.51 -4.92 -3.84
N THR A 46 6.43 -3.73 -3.24
CA THR A 46 5.36 -3.36 -2.29
C THR A 46 4.47 -2.25 -2.83
N LEU A 47 3.17 -2.47 -2.78
CA LEU A 47 2.15 -1.48 -3.07
C LEU A 47 1.56 -0.95 -1.77
N MET A 48 1.79 0.32 -1.45
CA MET A 48 1.19 0.99 -0.30
C MET A 48 -0.13 1.65 -0.72
N VAL A 49 -1.21 1.32 -0.02
CA VAL A 49 -2.54 1.83 -0.28
C VAL A 49 -2.96 2.78 0.83
N LEU A 50 -3.11 4.06 0.48
CA LEU A 50 -3.50 5.14 1.39
C LEU A 50 -4.98 5.49 1.26
N PRO A 51 -5.64 5.94 2.33
CA PRO A 51 -7.02 6.45 2.26
C PRO A 51 -7.12 7.74 1.42
N LYS A 52 -6.09 8.59 1.48
CA LYS A 52 -6.01 9.92 0.89
C LYS A 52 -4.58 10.20 0.46
N GLN A 53 -4.42 11.13 -0.48
CA GLN A 53 -3.11 11.49 -0.99
C GLN A 53 -2.25 12.10 0.14
N ASN A 54 -1.08 11.49 0.38
CA ASN A 54 -0.09 12.00 1.32
C ASN A 54 1.20 12.32 0.56
N LYS A 55 1.49 13.62 0.40
CA LYS A 55 2.64 14.10 -0.37
C LYS A 55 3.97 13.65 0.22
N ASN A 56 4.10 13.62 1.55
CA ASN A 56 5.36 13.26 2.20
C ASN A 56 5.67 11.77 2.02
N LEU A 57 4.67 10.91 2.19
CA LEU A 57 4.81 9.47 1.93
C LEU A 57 5.07 9.18 0.44
N TYR A 58 4.33 9.83 -0.45
CA TYR A 58 4.52 9.68 -1.89
C TYR A 58 5.94 10.10 -2.34
N LEU A 59 6.41 11.28 -1.91
CA LEU A 59 7.75 11.76 -2.23
C LEU A 59 8.85 10.87 -1.64
N SER A 60 8.62 10.34 -0.43
CA SER A 60 9.57 9.43 0.22
C SER A 60 9.64 8.07 -0.48
N SER A 61 8.53 7.58 -1.04
CA SER A 61 8.51 6.29 -1.75
C SER A 61 9.00 6.39 -3.19
N ARG A 62 8.89 7.56 -3.84
CA ARG A 62 9.14 7.71 -5.29
C ARG A 62 10.55 7.27 -5.73
N ASN A 63 11.55 7.36 -4.85
CA ASN A 63 12.92 6.97 -5.17
C ASN A 63 13.16 5.45 -5.12
N LEU A 64 12.23 4.68 -4.54
CA LEU A 64 12.36 3.24 -4.36
C LEU A 64 11.62 2.53 -5.50
N LYS A 65 12.37 1.93 -6.45
CA LYS A 65 11.80 1.30 -7.66
C LYS A 65 10.79 0.17 -7.37
N GLU A 66 11.01 -0.55 -6.28
CA GLU A 66 10.17 -1.67 -5.86
C GLU A 66 8.94 -1.21 -5.04
N ASN A 67 8.80 0.09 -4.76
CA ASN A 67 7.70 0.60 -3.96
C ASN A 67 6.84 1.57 -4.74
N LYS A 68 5.53 1.42 -4.63
CA LYS A 68 4.57 2.37 -5.17
C LYS A 68 3.55 2.72 -4.11
N VAL A 69 3.21 3.99 -4.08
CA VAL A 69 2.17 4.54 -3.22
C VAL A 69 0.99 4.93 -4.11
N VAL A 70 -0.18 4.40 -3.78
CA VAL A 70 -1.44 4.71 -4.46
C VAL A 70 -2.52 5.02 -3.44
N THR A 71 -3.53 5.78 -3.84
CA THR A 71 -4.74 5.92 -3.04
C THR A 71 -5.73 4.79 -3.31
N VAL A 72 -6.72 4.58 -2.43
CA VAL A 72 -7.79 3.58 -2.64
C VAL A 72 -8.52 3.80 -3.98
N SER A 73 -8.71 5.06 -4.37
CA SER A 73 -9.38 5.43 -5.63
C SER A 73 -8.54 5.16 -6.87
N GLU A 74 -7.21 5.19 -6.76
CA GLU A 74 -6.27 4.89 -7.86
C GLU A 74 -5.91 3.39 -7.94
N LEU A 75 -6.39 2.58 -7.01
CA LEU A 75 -6.06 1.17 -6.92
C LEU A 75 -6.71 0.38 -8.07
N ASN A 76 -5.86 -0.18 -8.93
CA ASN A 76 -6.26 -0.96 -10.09
C ASN A 76 -5.84 -2.44 -9.96
N THR A 77 -6.48 -3.30 -10.75
CA THR A 77 -6.22 -4.76 -10.74
C THR A 77 -4.78 -5.11 -11.13
N TYR A 78 -4.20 -4.35 -12.06
CA TYR A 78 -2.84 -4.59 -12.53
C TYR A 78 -1.82 -4.39 -11.41
N ASP A 79 -1.89 -3.29 -10.68
CA ASP A 79 -1.04 -3.01 -9.54
C ASP A 79 -1.24 -4.06 -8.43
N ILE A 80 -2.46 -4.54 -8.19
CA ILE A 80 -2.68 -5.61 -7.20
C ILE A 80 -1.93 -6.91 -7.59
N LEU A 81 -1.88 -7.25 -8.87
CA LEU A 81 -1.23 -8.47 -9.36
C LEU A 81 0.29 -8.33 -9.53
N ASN A 82 0.75 -7.17 -10.01
CA ASN A 82 2.15 -6.88 -10.31
C ASN A 82 3.02 -6.74 -9.05
N TYR A 83 2.42 -6.38 -7.91
CA TYR A 83 3.14 -6.21 -6.65
C TYR A 83 3.05 -7.48 -5.81
N THR A 84 4.16 -7.82 -5.15
CA THR A 84 4.26 -9.01 -4.32
C THR A 84 3.54 -8.80 -2.99
N THR A 85 3.70 -7.64 -2.37
CA THR A 85 3.13 -7.33 -1.05
C THR A 85 2.23 -6.10 -1.14
N LEU A 86 1.05 -6.18 -0.53
CA LEU A 86 0.12 -5.06 -0.39
C LEU A 86 0.17 -4.55 1.05
N LEU A 87 0.50 -3.29 1.23
CA LEU A 87 0.50 -2.62 2.53
C LEU A 87 -0.72 -1.70 2.61
N PHE A 88 -1.67 -2.04 3.48
CA PHE A 88 -2.86 -1.21 3.73
C PHE A 88 -2.72 -0.43 5.01
N PHE A 89 -3.06 0.84 4.93
CA PHE A 89 -3.30 1.69 6.09
C PHE A 89 -4.67 1.34 6.68
N GLU A 90 -4.81 1.32 8.00
CA GLU A 90 -6.08 0.95 8.65
C GLU A 90 -7.26 1.77 8.12
N SER A 91 -7.08 3.09 8.02
CA SER A 91 -8.08 4.00 7.43
C SER A 91 -8.42 3.70 5.96
N SER A 92 -7.49 3.11 5.20
CA SER A 92 -7.72 2.76 3.79
C SER A 92 -8.71 1.60 3.64
N LEU A 93 -8.77 0.71 4.63
CA LEU A 93 -9.71 -0.42 4.62
C LEU A 93 -11.16 0.06 4.78
N ALA A 94 -11.40 1.07 5.61
CA ALA A 94 -12.73 1.65 5.79
C ALA A 94 -13.25 2.24 4.47
N VAL A 95 -12.40 2.99 3.76
CA VAL A 95 -12.75 3.57 2.46
C VAL A 95 -12.99 2.49 1.41
N LEU A 96 -12.14 1.46 1.37
CA LEU A 96 -12.29 0.32 0.44
C LEU A 96 -13.60 -0.44 0.67
N GLN A 97 -14.03 -0.62 1.92
CA GLN A 97 -15.31 -1.25 2.24
C GLN A 97 -16.50 -0.36 1.86
N GLN A 98 -16.35 0.95 1.96
CA GLN A 98 -17.40 1.91 1.59
C GLN A 98 -17.62 1.95 0.07
N GLU A 99 -16.54 1.94 -0.73
CA GLU A 99 -16.62 1.82 -2.20
C GLU A 99 -17.36 0.55 -2.67
N LYS A 100 -17.30 -0.54 -1.89
CA LYS A 100 -17.98 -1.81 -2.23
C LYS A 100 -19.50 -1.74 -2.03
N LYS A 101 -20.00 -0.81 -1.21
CA LYS A 101 -21.44 -0.69 -0.89
C LYS A 101 -22.20 0.21 -1.88
N ALA A 102 -21.49 0.96 -2.72
CA ALA A 102 -22.05 1.74 -3.82
C ALA A 102 -22.16 0.89 -5.09
#